data_AF-A0A7J5TEE0-F1
#
_entry.id   AF-A0A7J5TEE0-F1
#
_cell.length_a   1.000
_cell.length_b   1.000
_cell.length_c   1.000
_cell.angle_alpha   90.00
_cell.angle_beta   90.00
_cell.angle_gamma   90.00
#
_symmetry.space_group_name_H-M   'P 1'
#
loop_
_entity.id
_entity.type
_entity.pdbx_description
1 polymer ?
#
loop_
_entity_poly.entity_id
_entity_poly.type
_entity_poly.pdbx_seq_one_letter_code
_entity_poly.pdbx_strand_id
1 'polypeptide(L)'
;MGLKLVKRLIAICCAAIMAVGAAACGANVDSRTEITVWSWEPSMKQVIASFEKENPDIHVIWKNTSGYDNLNNAIQDGYGIPDVVQLEYYALRQYAVSGQLVAITGRTEGYGDFYTPGTWASVQLNGRVYGLPMDS
;
A
#
# COMPACT_ATOMS: atom_id res chain seq x y z
N MET A 1 -27.25 -58.63 4.17
CA MET A 1 -26.03 -58.16 4.83
C MET A 1 -25.38 -57.10 3.93
N GLY A 2 -25.77 -55.82 4.01
CA GLY A 2 -25.26 -54.84 3.03
C GLY A 2 -25.54 -53.36 3.33
N LEU A 3 -26.64 -53.01 4.01
CA LEU A 3 -27.01 -51.59 4.19
C LEU A 3 -26.49 -50.96 5.50
N LYS A 4 -26.13 -51.77 6.51
CA LYS A 4 -25.64 -51.29 7.81
C LYS A 4 -24.13 -50.97 7.82
N LEU A 5 -23.38 -51.54 6.88
CA LEU A 5 -21.91 -51.37 6.79
C LEU A 5 -21.55 -50.05 6.08
N VAL A 6 -22.32 -49.65 5.06
CA VAL A 6 -22.13 -48.39 4.31
C VAL A 6 -22.41 -47.15 5.19
N LYS A 7 -23.41 -47.22 6.09
CA LYS A 7 -23.70 -46.12 7.03
C LYS A 7 -22.60 -45.90 8.08
N ARG A 8 -21.81 -46.94 8.42
CA ARG A 8 -20.70 -46.81 9.39
C ARG A 8 -19.42 -46.24 8.78
N LEU A 9 -19.23 -46.38 7.47
CA LEU A 9 -18.04 -45.86 6.77
C LEU A 9 -18.13 -44.37 6.44
N ILE A 10 -19.34 -43.84 6.19
CA ILE A 10 -19.53 -42.40 5.92
C ILE A 10 -19.32 -41.55 7.20
N ALA A 11 -19.65 -42.08 8.37
CA ALA A 11 -19.50 -41.38 9.64
C ALA A 11 -18.02 -41.21 10.09
N ILE A 12 -17.08 -41.99 9.54
CA ILE A 12 -15.67 -41.95 9.96
C ILE A 12 -14.87 -40.92 9.14
N CYS A 13 -15.24 -40.64 7.88
CA CYS A 13 -14.59 -39.59 7.08
C CYS A 13 -14.97 -38.16 7.50
N CYS A 14 -16.13 -37.93 8.12
CA CYS A 14 -16.51 -36.59 8.59
C CYS A 14 -15.88 -36.22 9.94
N ALA A 15 -15.42 -37.18 10.75
CA ALA A 15 -14.80 -36.91 12.04
C ALA A 15 -13.32 -36.49 11.93
N ALA A 16 -12.63 -36.84 10.83
CA ALA A 16 -11.23 -36.47 10.61
C ALA A 16 -11.05 -35.03 10.08
N ILE A 17 -12.10 -34.41 9.55
CA ILE A 17 -12.03 -33.04 9.02
C ILE A 17 -12.24 -31.99 10.12
N MET A 18 -12.87 -32.35 11.24
CA MET A 18 -13.14 -31.40 12.34
C MET A 18 -12.06 -31.32 13.43
N ALA A 19 -10.91 -31.99 13.24
CA ALA A 19 -9.80 -31.98 14.21
C ALA A 19 -8.60 -31.11 13.79
N VAL A 20 -8.72 -30.30 12.73
CA VAL A 20 -7.72 -29.27 12.36
C VAL A 20 -8.25 -27.86 12.67
N GLY A 21 -9.01 -27.74 13.76
CA GLY A 21 -9.62 -26.49 14.21
C GLY A 21 -9.17 -26.12 15.61
N ALA A 22 -7.87 -26.11 15.90
CA ALA A 22 -7.36 -25.64 17.21
C ALA A 22 -5.85 -25.30 17.25
N ALA A 23 -5.22 -24.90 16.13
CA ALA A 23 -3.80 -24.56 16.12
C ALA A 23 -3.45 -23.28 15.33
N ALA A 24 -4.38 -22.32 15.25
CA ALA A 24 -4.11 -21.00 14.66
C ALA A 24 -4.26 -19.83 15.65
N CYS A 25 -4.44 -20.11 16.94
CA CYS A 25 -4.41 -19.08 17.99
C CYS A 25 -2.95 -18.83 18.39
N GLY A 26 -2.24 -17.99 17.64
CA GLY A 26 -0.87 -17.62 17.97
C GLY A 26 -0.17 -16.67 16.99
N ALA A 27 -0.73 -16.44 15.80
CA ALA A 27 -0.31 -15.30 15.01
C ALA A 27 -0.83 -14.04 15.70
N ASN A 28 0.08 -13.25 16.28
CA ASN A 28 -0.21 -11.87 16.64
C ASN A 28 -0.48 -11.11 15.33
N VAL A 29 -1.73 -11.11 14.89
CA VAL A 29 -2.16 -10.38 13.71
C VAL A 29 -2.16 -8.91 14.10
N ASP A 30 -1.29 -8.13 13.48
CA ASP A 30 -1.32 -6.68 13.62
C ASP A 30 -2.66 -6.18 13.08
N SER A 31 -3.45 -5.54 13.95
CA SER A 31 -4.79 -5.06 13.60
C SER A 31 -4.80 -3.62 13.10
N ARG A 32 -3.63 -2.99 12.97
CA ARG A 32 -3.49 -1.63 12.46
C ARG A 32 -3.86 -1.56 10.98
N THR A 33 -4.27 -0.39 10.53
CA THR A 33 -4.50 -0.11 9.10
C THR A 33 -3.16 -0.10 8.40
N GLU A 34 -2.96 -0.99 7.42
CA GLU A 34 -1.75 -1.01 6.63
C GLU A 34 -1.81 0.01 5.49
N ILE A 35 -0.73 0.77 5.30
CA ILE A 35 -0.50 1.57 4.10
C ILE A 35 0.84 1.17 3.48
N THR A 36 0.88 1.06 2.16
CA THR A 36 2.07 0.65 1.41
C THR A 36 2.78 1.85 0.81
N VAL A 37 4.08 1.97 1.07
CA VAL A 37 4.92 3.08 0.60
C VAL A 37 6.09 2.54 -0.19
N TRP A 38 6.24 2.96 -1.44
CA TRP A 38 7.39 2.66 -2.27
C TRP A 38 8.28 3.89 -2.41
N SER A 39 9.50 3.80 -1.90
CA SER A 39 10.43 4.93 -1.90
C SER A 39 11.86 4.43 -1.78
N TRP A 40 12.79 5.11 -2.44
CA TRP A 40 14.23 4.85 -2.36
C TRP A 40 14.97 5.83 -1.44
N GLU A 41 14.24 6.70 -0.73
CA GLU A 41 14.84 7.68 0.17
C GLU A 41 15.47 6.98 1.41
N PRO A 42 16.77 7.24 1.70
CA PRO A 42 17.46 6.64 2.85
C PRO A 42 16.82 6.96 4.21
N SER A 43 16.25 8.16 4.37
CA SER A 43 15.64 8.61 5.62
C SER A 43 14.24 8.04 5.91
N MET A 44 13.63 7.28 4.98
CA MET A 44 12.25 6.78 5.13
C MET A 44 12.02 5.99 6.42
N LYS A 45 13.00 5.21 6.86
CA LYS A 45 12.88 4.44 8.10
C LYS A 45 12.60 5.34 9.31
N GLN A 46 13.25 6.50 9.38
CA GLN A 46 13.06 7.46 10.47
C GLN A 46 11.74 8.24 10.32
N VAL A 47 11.38 8.61 9.09
CA VAL A 47 10.09 9.26 8.79
C VAL A 47 8.93 8.36 9.20
N ILE A 48 8.97 7.09 8.79
CA ILE A 48 7.96 6.07 9.14
C ILE A 48 7.86 5.89 10.65
N ALA A 49 8.99 5.73 11.34
CA ALA A 49 8.98 5.55 12.79
C ALA A 49 8.36 6.77 13.52
N SER A 50 8.60 7.98 13.01
CA SER A 50 8.00 9.20 13.58
C SER A 50 6.51 9.28 13.27
N PHE A 51 6.11 8.94 12.04
CA PHE A 51 4.72 8.90 11.61
C PHE A 51 3.89 7.86 12.39
N GLU A 52 4.36 6.63 12.52
CA GLU A 52 3.65 5.58 13.27
C GLU A 52 3.57 5.88 14.77
N LYS A 53 4.53 6.61 15.33
CA LYS A 53 4.46 7.09 16.72
C LYS A 53 3.32 8.09 16.92
N GLU A 54 3.05 8.93 15.93
CA GLU A 54 1.96 9.91 15.95
C GLU A 54 0.62 9.33 15.49
N ASN A 55 0.65 8.20 14.76
CA ASN A 55 -0.51 7.52 14.19
C ASN A 55 -0.49 6.03 14.59
N PRO A 56 -0.78 5.70 15.87
CA PRO A 56 -0.60 4.35 16.42
C PRO A 56 -1.55 3.30 15.83
N ASP A 57 -2.58 3.73 15.10
CA ASP A 57 -3.55 2.89 14.39
C ASP A 57 -3.11 2.55 12.95
N ILE A 58 -1.98 3.10 12.49
CA ILE A 58 -1.44 2.86 11.15
C ILE A 58 -0.14 2.05 11.23
N HIS A 59 0.01 1.11 10.30
CA HIS A 59 1.27 0.43 10.02
C HIS A 59 1.72 0.72 8.58
N VAL A 60 2.96 1.16 8.41
CA VAL A 60 3.53 1.47 7.10
C VAL A 60 4.39 0.30 6.61
N ILE A 61 3.96 -0.32 5.52
CA ILE A 61 4.74 -1.31 4.79
C ILE A 61 5.60 -0.58 3.76
N TRP A 62 6.88 -0.43 4.07
CA TRP A 62 7.84 0.21 3.17
C TRP A 62 8.56 -0.81 2.28
N LYS A 63 8.54 -0.54 0.98
CA LYS A 63 9.38 -1.23 0.00
C LYS A 63 10.44 -0.25 -0.53
N ASN A 64 11.70 -0.54 -0.23
CA ASN A 64 12.82 0.16 -0.85
C ASN A 64 12.94 -0.32 -2.31
N THR A 65 12.46 0.48 -3.23
CA THR A 65 12.54 0.22 -4.66
C THR A 65 12.72 1.53 -5.40
N SER A 66 13.55 1.49 -6.43
CA SER A 66 13.72 2.59 -7.39
C SER A 66 13.35 2.12 -8.79
N GLY A 67 13.31 3.07 -9.72
CA GLY A 67 12.91 2.81 -11.10
C GLY A 67 11.41 2.61 -11.26
N TYR A 68 10.95 2.75 -12.49
CA TYR A 68 9.52 2.79 -12.80
C TYR A 68 8.96 1.45 -13.26
N ASP A 69 9.80 0.47 -13.60
CA ASP A 69 9.36 -0.84 -14.10
C ASP A 69 8.47 -1.57 -13.10
N ASN A 70 8.83 -1.57 -11.81
CA ASN A 70 8.01 -2.19 -10.77
C ASN A 70 6.63 -1.52 -10.66
N LEU A 71 6.57 -0.19 -10.75
CA LEU A 71 5.31 0.54 -10.68
C LEU A 71 4.47 0.30 -11.93
N ASN A 72 5.10 0.34 -13.11
CA ASN A 72 4.44 0.10 -14.39
C ASN A 72 3.86 -1.32 -14.46
N ASN A 73 4.61 -2.32 -13.99
CA ASN A 73 4.13 -3.69 -13.92
C ASN A 73 2.94 -3.81 -12.97
N ALA A 74 3.01 -3.23 -11.76
CA ALA A 74 1.89 -3.25 -10.82
C ALA A 74 0.62 -2.57 -11.38
N ILE A 75 0.81 -1.44 -12.07
CA ILE A 75 -0.28 -0.72 -12.76
C ILE A 75 -0.89 -1.58 -13.88
N GLN A 76 -0.04 -2.18 -14.72
CA GLN A 76 -0.48 -3.02 -15.84
C GLN A 76 -1.22 -4.27 -15.35
N ASP A 77 -0.72 -4.88 -14.28
CA ASP A 77 -1.28 -6.07 -13.66
C ASP A 77 -2.58 -5.78 -12.88
N GLY A 78 -2.75 -4.53 -12.42
CA GLY A 78 -3.92 -4.09 -11.67
C GLY A 78 -3.95 -4.56 -10.21
N TYR A 79 -2.85 -5.10 -9.69
CA TYR A 79 -2.70 -5.49 -8.28
C TYR A 79 -1.30 -5.14 -7.77
N GLY A 80 -1.15 -4.98 -6.45
CA GLY A 80 0.13 -4.69 -5.82
C GLY A 80 0.66 -3.26 -6.04
N ILE A 81 -0.21 -2.35 -6.50
CA ILE A 81 0.09 -0.91 -6.60
C ILE A 81 0.22 -0.33 -5.19
N PRO A 82 1.27 0.44 -4.88
CA PRO A 82 1.39 1.06 -3.56
C PRO A 82 0.36 2.18 -3.36
N ASP A 83 0.00 2.44 -2.11
CA ASP A 83 -0.83 3.58 -1.74
C ASP A 83 -0.10 4.91 -1.94
N VAL A 84 1.21 4.91 -1.66
CA VAL A 84 2.09 6.07 -1.84
C VAL A 84 3.36 5.65 -2.56
N VAL A 85 3.76 6.40 -3.58
CA VAL A 85 4.99 6.14 -4.33
C VAL A 85 5.81 7.41 -4.51
N GLN A 86 7.12 7.30 -4.30
CA GLN A 86 8.06 8.34 -4.67
C GLN A 86 8.21 8.36 -6.19
N LEU A 87 8.07 9.55 -6.77
CA LEU A 87 8.28 9.81 -8.19
C LEU A 87 9.18 11.02 -8.34
N GLU A 88 10.10 10.97 -9.30
CA GLU A 88 10.85 12.15 -9.70
C GLU A 88 9.90 13.19 -10.33
N TYR A 89 10.24 14.48 -10.20
CA TYR A 89 9.44 15.58 -10.74
C TYR A 89 9.15 15.43 -12.23
N TYR A 90 10.12 14.95 -13.01
CA TYR A 90 9.96 14.74 -14.46
C TYR A 90 9.00 13.59 -14.79
N ALA A 91 8.89 12.58 -13.92
CA ALA A 91 8.06 11.40 -14.13
C ALA A 91 6.62 11.61 -13.65
N LEU A 92 6.43 12.32 -12.53
CA LEU A 92 5.10 12.58 -11.93
C LEU A 92 4.09 13.08 -12.98
N ARG A 93 4.51 14.01 -13.84
CA ARG A 93 3.65 14.58 -14.88
C ARG A 93 3.10 13.52 -15.83
N GLN A 94 3.92 12.54 -16.23
CA GLN A 94 3.48 11.48 -17.13
C GLN A 94 2.38 10.61 -16.49
N TYR A 95 2.55 10.24 -15.21
CA TYR A 95 1.55 9.46 -14.48
C TYR A 95 0.26 10.25 -14.20
N ALA A 96 0.37 11.56 -13.97
CA ALA A 96 -0.80 12.42 -13.83
C ALA A 96 -1.59 12.54 -15.15
N VAL A 97 -0.90 12.71 -16.29
CA VAL A 97 -1.53 12.77 -17.63
C VAL A 97 -2.24 11.47 -17.97
N SER A 98 -1.64 10.32 -17.67
CA SER A 98 -2.23 9.00 -17.94
C SER A 98 -3.30 8.58 -16.93
N GLY A 99 -3.65 9.45 -15.96
CA GLY A 99 -4.69 9.19 -14.96
C GLY A 99 -4.32 8.16 -13.90
N GLN A 100 -3.02 7.87 -13.74
CA GLN A 100 -2.50 6.90 -12.78
C GLN A 100 -2.33 7.47 -11.37
N LEU A 101 -2.44 8.80 -11.22
CA LEU A 101 -2.39 9.48 -9.93
C LEU A 101 -3.72 10.12 -9.58
N VAL A 102 -4.12 9.96 -8.32
CA VAL A 102 -5.25 10.69 -7.75
C VAL A 102 -4.80 12.12 -7.44
N ALA A 103 -5.56 13.11 -7.90
CA ALA A 103 -5.31 14.50 -7.53
C ALA A 103 -5.67 14.74 -6.06
N ILE A 104 -4.77 15.39 -5.33
CA ILE A 104 -4.90 15.68 -3.88
C ILE A 104 -5.18 17.15 -3.58
N THR A 105 -5.63 17.91 -4.58
CA THR A 105 -5.70 19.39 -4.53
C THR A 105 -6.45 19.95 -3.32
N GLY A 106 -7.60 19.36 -2.96
CA GLY A 106 -8.37 19.79 -1.78
C GLY A 106 -7.74 19.42 -0.44
N ARG A 107 -6.64 18.67 -0.43
CA ARG A 107 -5.86 18.31 0.78
C ARG A 107 -4.60 19.15 0.94
N THR A 108 -4.31 20.03 -0.01
CA THR A 108 -3.07 20.81 -0.08
C THR A 108 -3.31 22.31 -0.10
N GLU A 109 -4.49 22.75 0.35
CA GLU A 109 -4.79 24.17 0.47
C GLU A 109 -3.80 24.83 1.44
N GLY A 110 -3.17 25.93 1.01
CA GLY A 110 -2.16 26.64 1.80
C GLY A 110 -0.75 26.04 1.79
N TYR A 111 -0.52 24.90 1.12
CA TYR A 111 0.80 24.25 1.14
C TYR A 111 1.80 24.91 0.19
N GLY A 112 1.33 25.68 -0.80
CA GLY A 112 2.19 26.27 -1.82
C GLY A 112 3.30 27.16 -1.28
N ASP A 113 3.01 27.95 -0.24
CA ASP A 113 3.98 28.88 0.37
C ASP A 113 5.06 28.16 1.21
N PHE A 114 4.84 26.89 1.55
CA PHE A 114 5.83 26.08 2.27
C PHE A 114 6.95 25.58 1.34
N TYR A 115 6.68 25.45 0.05
CA TYR A 115 7.61 24.89 -0.94
C TYR A 115 8.23 25.98 -1.82
N THR A 116 9.36 25.66 -2.45
CA THR A 116 9.90 26.57 -3.47
C THR A 116 8.95 26.63 -4.67
N PRO A 117 8.85 27.77 -5.38
CA PRO A 117 7.97 27.88 -6.55
C PRO A 117 8.25 26.82 -7.62
N GLY A 118 9.52 26.42 -7.79
CA GLY A 118 9.93 25.43 -8.78
C GLY A 118 9.44 24.02 -8.44
N THR A 119 9.67 23.55 -7.21
CA THR A 119 9.25 22.20 -6.80
C THR A 119 7.73 22.13 -6.67
N TRP A 120 7.08 23.19 -6.19
CA TRP A 120 5.62 23.26 -6.12
C TRP A 120 4.95 23.24 -7.50
N ALA A 121 5.50 23.94 -8.50
CA ALA A 121 5.00 23.87 -9.87
C ALA A 121 5.20 22.49 -10.50
N SER A 122 6.21 21.74 -10.05
CA SER A 122 6.58 20.45 -10.63
C SER A 122 5.59 19.33 -10.25
N VAL A 123 4.88 19.47 -9.13
CA VAL A 123 3.85 18.52 -8.68
C VAL A 123 2.43 18.88 -9.16
N GLN A 124 2.31 19.91 -10.01
CA GLN A 124 1.03 20.41 -10.52
C GLN A 124 0.83 20.13 -12.02
N LEU A 125 -0.41 19.86 -12.39
CA LEU A 125 -0.86 19.73 -13.78
C LEU A 125 -2.27 20.28 -13.92
N ASN A 126 -2.48 21.22 -14.85
CA ASN A 126 -3.78 21.85 -15.13
C ASN A 126 -4.50 22.37 -13.87
N GLY A 127 -3.75 23.04 -12.98
CA GLY A 127 -4.27 23.60 -11.73
C GLY A 127 -4.58 22.58 -10.63
N ARG A 128 -4.24 21.29 -10.83
CA ARG A 128 -4.41 20.23 -9.83
C ARG A 128 -3.06 19.78 -9.30
N VAL A 129 -3.00 19.52 -8.01
CA VAL A 129 -1.83 18.96 -7.30
C VAL A 129 -1.92 17.45 -7.30
N TYR A 130 -0.82 16.78 -7.65
CA TYR A 130 -0.72 15.31 -7.77
C TYR A 130 0.34 14.69 -6.85
N GLY A 131 1.05 15.50 -6.07
CA GLY A 131 2.04 15.02 -5.11
C GLY A 131 2.52 16.16 -4.20
N LEU A 132 3.38 15.82 -3.26
CA LEU A 132 4.07 16.79 -2.40
C LEU A 132 5.56 16.74 -2.69
N PRO A 133 6.24 17.88 -2.86
CA PRO A 133 7.70 17.92 -2.96
C PRO A 133 8.37 17.32 -1.73
N MET A 134 9.42 16.54 -1.95
CA MET A 134 10.18 15.88 -0.88
C MET A 134 11.57 16.48 -0.69
N ASP A 135 12.19 16.91 -1.78
CA ASP A 135 13.50 17.55 -1.85
C ASP A 135 13.42 18.87 -2.64
N SER A 136 14.54 19.62 -2.67
CA SER A 136 14.64 20.98 -3.24
C SER A 136 15.48 21.05 -4.51
#